data_AF-A0A350PAC3-F1
#
_entry.id   AF-A0A350PAC3-F1
#
_cell.length_a   1.000
_cell.length_b   1.000
_cell.length_c   1.000
_cell.angle_alpha   90.00
_cell.angle_beta   90.00
_cell.angle_gamma   90.00
#
_symmetry.space_group_name_H-M   'P 1'
#
loop_
_entity.id
_entity.type
_entity.pdbx_description
1 polymer ?
#
loop_
_entity_poly.entity_id
_entity_poly.type
_entity_poly.pdbx_seq_one_letter_code
_entity_poly.pdbx_strand_id
1 'polypeptide(L)'
;MENESLIRVGAFVCIFTVMAMWEATRPARKAQLSAWVRWRGNFAMVLAGALITRLLLPGALVGVALWANNANWGVFNRLSLPAWIEISVCMLLLDLVIYWQHRLFHTVPLLWRFHQMHHADSHMDT
;
A
#
# COMPACT_ATOMS: atom_id res chain seq x y z
N MET A 1 -6.43 0.94 25.98
CA MET A 1 -6.47 1.58 24.65
C MET A 1 -5.92 3.00 24.65
N GLU A 2 -5.93 3.75 25.77
CA GLU A 2 -5.49 5.17 25.80
C GLU A 2 -4.05 5.43 25.33
N ASN A 3 -3.14 4.47 25.52
CA ASN A 3 -1.72 4.62 25.12
C ASN A 3 -1.35 3.89 23.82
N GLU A 4 -2.28 3.23 23.14
CA GLU A 4 -1.94 2.41 21.97
C GLU A 4 -1.28 3.24 20.85
N SER A 5 -1.85 4.40 20.54
CA SER A 5 -1.31 5.31 19.53
C SER A 5 0.08 5.84 19.92
N LEU A 6 0.24 6.21 21.19
CA LEU A 6 1.52 6.68 21.75
C LEU A 6 2.60 5.60 21.68
N ILE A 7 2.26 4.36 22.06
CA ILE A 7 3.16 3.22 22.01
C ILE A 7 3.56 2.91 20.56
N ARG A 8 2.61 2.89 19.62
CA ARG A 8 2.89 2.62 18.20
C ARG A 8 3.78 3.67 17.57
N VAL A 9 3.49 4.96 17.80
CA VAL A 9 4.31 6.06 17.27
C VAL A 9 5.69 6.07 17.94
N GLY A 10 5.74 5.90 19.26
CA GLY A 10 7.00 5.81 20.00
C GLY A 10 7.89 4.67 19.51
N ALA A 11 7.32 3.46 19.35
CA ALA A 11 8.04 2.31 18.81
C ALA A 11 8.53 2.55 17.38
N PHE A 12 7.68 3.10 16.51
CA PHE A 12 8.06 3.43 15.14
C PHE A 12 9.22 4.43 15.09
N VAL A 13 9.14 5.54 15.82
CA VAL A 13 10.20 6.56 15.86
C VAL A 13 11.49 5.98 16.43
N CYS A 14 11.41 5.21 17.52
CA CYS A 14 12.57 4.58 18.14
C CYS A 14 13.29 3.64 17.16
N ILE A 15 12.56 2.70 16.54
CA ILE A 15 13.12 1.76 15.57
C ILE A 15 13.69 2.52 14.36
N PHE A 16 12.94 3.48 13.82
CA PHE A 16 13.39 4.28 12.68
C PHE A 16 14.70 5.01 12.99
N THR A 17 14.81 5.68 14.14
CA THR A 17 16.02 6.39 14.55
C THR A 17 17.21 5.44 14.70
N VAL A 18 17.02 4.30 15.37
CA VAL A 18 18.08 3.29 15.53
C VAL A 18 18.57 2.81 14.16
N MET A 19 17.65 2.46 13.25
CA MET A 19 17.99 1.97 11.92
C MET A 19 18.66 3.05 11.06
N ALA A 20 18.18 4.30 11.12
CA ALA A 20 18.77 5.42 10.39
C ALA A 20 20.19 5.74 10.88
N MET A 21 20.44 5.69 12.19
CA MET A 21 21.79 5.85 12.75
C MET A 21 22.71 4.70 12.37
N TRP A 22 22.20 3.47 12.37
CA TRP A 22 22.94 2.30 11.91
C TRP A 22 23.34 2.44 10.44
N GLU A 23 22.40 2.82 9.58
CA GLU A 23 22.65 3.03 8.15
C GLU A 23 23.69 4.13 7.89
N ALA A 24 23.64 5.22 8.66
CA ALA A 24 24.58 6.34 8.52
C ALA A 24 26.01 5.98 8.95
N THR A 25 26.17 5.09 9.93
CA THR A 25 27.49 4.71 10.48
C THR A 25 28.08 3.46 9.84
N ARG A 26 27.23 2.52 9.41
CA ARG A 26 27.63 1.24 8.83
C ARG A 26 26.72 0.90 7.63
N PRO A 27 26.86 1.62 6.50
CA PRO A 27 26.04 1.36 5.32
C PRO A 27 26.36 -0.03 4.76
N ALA A 28 25.33 -0.85 4.56
CA ALA A 28 25.48 -2.19 3.98
C ALA A 28 25.98 -2.16 2.52
N ARG A 29 25.67 -1.08 1.78
CA ARG A 29 26.10 -0.88 0.39
C ARG A 29 26.48 0.58 0.15
N LYS A 30 27.35 0.83 -0.84
CA LYS A 30 27.65 2.19 -1.30
C LYS A 30 26.40 2.79 -1.95
N ALA A 31 25.89 3.89 -1.40
CA ALA A 31 24.72 4.56 -1.94
C ALA A 31 25.04 5.17 -3.31
N GLN A 32 24.22 4.85 -4.32
CA GLN A 32 24.33 5.43 -5.66
C GLN A 32 23.73 6.85 -5.75
N LEU A 33 22.84 7.19 -4.81
CA LEU A 33 22.16 8.48 -4.73
C LEU A 33 22.54 9.20 -3.42
N SER A 34 22.52 10.53 -3.44
CA SER A 34 22.76 11.32 -2.24
C SER A 34 21.69 11.10 -1.17
N ALA A 35 22.05 11.29 0.10
CA ALA A 35 21.16 11.09 1.23
C ALA A 35 19.87 11.94 1.10
N TRP A 36 20.00 13.20 0.69
CA TRP A 36 18.85 14.10 0.50
C TRP A 36 17.81 13.56 -0.48
N VAL A 37 18.25 13.06 -1.65
CA VAL A 37 17.34 12.53 -2.68
C VAL A 37 16.60 11.29 -2.16
N ARG A 38 17.32 10.39 -1.49
CA ARG A 38 16.76 9.16 -0.92
C ARG A 38 15.74 9.45 0.18
N TRP A 39 16.11 10.31 1.14
CA TRP A 39 15.28 10.64 2.29
C TRP A 39 13.99 11.35 1.86
N ARG A 40 14.08 12.32 0.94
CA ARG A 40 12.89 12.99 0.39
C ARG A 40 11.96 12.00 -0.30
N GLY A 41 12.50 11.09 -1.11
CA GLY A 41 11.70 10.05 -1.78
C GLY A 41 10.99 9.13 -0.79
N ASN A 42 11.72 8.62 0.20
CA ASN A 42 11.18 7.73 1.23
C ASN A 42 10.08 8.40 2.05
N PHE A 43 10.31 9.62 2.54
CA PHE A 43 9.29 10.36 3.30
C PHE A 43 8.08 10.73 2.46
N ALA A 44 8.27 11.16 1.21
CA ALA A 44 7.15 11.43 0.31
C ALA A 44 6.30 10.18 0.09
N MET A 45 6.93 9.01 -0.07
CA MET A 45 6.23 7.75 -0.28
C MET A 45 5.47 7.30 0.98
N VAL A 46 6.08 7.40 2.17
CA VAL A 46 5.42 7.09 3.45
C VAL A 46 4.23 8.01 3.70
N LEU A 47 4.41 9.32 3.48
CA LEU A 47 3.35 10.31 3.68
C LEU A 47 2.20 10.09 2.69
N ALA A 48 2.51 9.95 1.39
CA ALA A 48 1.52 9.69 0.36
C ALA A 48 0.76 8.40 0.65
N GLY A 49 1.46 7.32 0.99
CA GLY A 49 0.85 6.05 1.37
C GLY A 49 -0.07 6.19 2.58
N ALA A 50 0.37 6.87 3.65
CA ALA A 50 -0.44 7.09 4.84
C ALA A 50 -1.69 7.95 4.56
N LEU A 51 -1.56 9.03 3.78
CA LEU A 51 -2.69 9.90 3.44
C LEU A 51 -3.69 9.19 2.54
N ILE A 52 -3.23 8.53 1.49
CA ILE A 52 -4.10 7.78 0.57
C ILE A 52 -4.85 6.69 1.35
N THR A 53 -4.13 5.90 2.15
CA THR A 53 -4.75 4.77 2.85
C THR A 53 -5.66 5.18 4.01
N ARG A 54 -5.39 6.29 4.70
CA ARG A 54 -6.23 6.72 5.84
C ARG A 54 -7.36 7.67 5.46
N LEU A 55 -7.14 8.54 4.47
CA LEU A 55 -8.13 9.55 4.09
C LEU A 55 -9.02 9.05 2.95
N LEU A 56 -8.43 8.41 1.94
CA LEU A 56 -9.18 8.02 0.75
C LEU A 56 -9.85 6.67 0.93
N LEU A 57 -9.14 5.64 1.38
CA LEU A 57 -9.68 4.27 1.30
C LEU A 57 -10.88 3.97 2.22
N PRO A 58 -10.89 4.24 3.53
CA PRO A 58 -11.94 3.72 4.41
C PRO A 58 -13.28 4.39 4.18
N GLY A 59 -13.27 5.72 4.01
CA GLY A 59 -14.46 6.51 3.72
C GLY A 59 -14.95 6.32 2.28
N ALA A 60 -14.03 6.31 1.29
CA ALA A 60 -14.46 6.18 -0.10
C ALA A 60 -14.95 4.76 -0.43
N LEU A 61 -14.34 3.69 0.09
CA LEU A 61 -14.79 2.34 -0.26
C LEU A 61 -16.18 2.04 0.30
N VAL A 62 -16.41 2.33 1.59
CA VAL A 62 -17.73 2.16 2.21
C VAL A 62 -18.75 3.11 1.58
N GLY A 63 -18.37 4.38 1.37
CA GLY A 63 -19.24 5.38 0.73
C GLY A 63 -19.65 4.98 -0.70
N VAL A 64 -18.70 4.49 -1.50
CA VAL A 64 -18.96 4.00 -2.86
C VAL A 64 -19.82 2.75 -2.83
N ALA A 65 -19.59 1.83 -1.90
CA ALA A 65 -20.43 0.63 -1.76
C ALA A 65 -21.89 0.99 -1.42
N LEU A 66 -22.10 1.89 -0.44
CA LEU A 66 -23.44 2.37 -0.06
C LEU A 66 -24.11 3.13 -1.19
N TRP A 67 -23.37 4.04 -1.86
CA TRP A 67 -23.88 4.76 -3.01
C TRP A 67 -24.27 3.80 -4.15
N ALA A 68 -23.41 2.83 -4.46
CA ALA A 68 -23.65 1.84 -5.51
C ALA A 68 -24.89 1.00 -5.20
N ASN A 69 -25.07 0.61 -3.94
CA ASN A 69 -26.26 -0.12 -3.49
C ASN A 69 -27.53 0.73 -3.63
N ASN A 70 -27.52 1.97 -3.12
CA ASN A 70 -28.66 2.89 -3.20
C ASN A 70 -29.03 3.28 -4.63
N ALA A 71 -28.03 3.48 -5.49
CA ALA A 71 -28.23 3.83 -6.90
C ALA A 71 -28.50 2.61 -7.79
N ASN A 72 -28.52 1.40 -7.22
CA ASN A 72 -28.62 0.13 -7.94
C ASN A 72 -27.59 0.03 -9.09
N TRP A 73 -26.37 0.47 -8.80
CA TRP A 73 -25.24 0.51 -9.71
C TRP A 73 -24.29 -0.66 -9.46
N GLY A 74 -23.80 -1.29 -10.53
CA GLY A 74 -22.97 -2.48 -10.47
C GLY A 74 -23.76 -3.78 -10.71
N VAL A 75 -23.04 -4.81 -11.16
CA VAL A 75 -23.64 -6.09 -11.58
C VAL A 75 -24.34 -6.78 -10.41
N PHE A 76 -23.69 -6.87 -9.25
CA PHE A 76 -24.22 -7.59 -8.10
C PHE A 76 -25.41 -6.88 -7.43
N ASN A 77 -25.50 -5.55 -7.49
CA ASN A 77 -26.69 -4.84 -6.98
C ASN A 77 -27.95 -5.10 -7.82
N ARG A 78 -27.79 -5.49 -9.10
CA ARG A 78 -28.90 -5.76 -10.03
C ARG A 78 -29.29 -7.23 -10.12
N LEU A 79 -28.50 -8.12 -9.54
CA LEU A 79 -28.74 -9.56 -9.56
C LEU A 79 -29.21 -10.01 -8.18
N SER A 80 -30.23 -10.86 -8.15
CA SER A 80 -30.65 -11.51 -6.91
C SER A 80 -29.96 -12.87 -6.82
N LEU A 81 -28.75 -12.90 -6.24
CA LEU A 81 -27.97 -14.12 -6.00
C LEU A 81 -27.99 -14.51 -4.51
N PRO A 82 -27.88 -15.81 -4.18
CA PRO A 82 -27.52 -16.22 -2.83
C PRO A 82 -26.18 -15.59 -2.41
N ALA A 83 -26.11 -15.08 -1.18
CA ALA A 83 -24.95 -14.31 -0.69
C ALA A 83 -23.61 -15.06 -0.85
N TRP A 84 -23.61 -16.39 -0.67
CA TRP A 84 -22.39 -17.20 -0.81
C TRP A 84 -21.86 -17.22 -2.24
N ILE A 85 -22.73 -17.17 -3.26
CA ILE A 85 -22.32 -17.10 -4.68
C ILE A 85 -21.74 -15.73 -4.96
N GLU A 86 -22.46 -14.67 -4.55
CA GLU A 86 -22.04 -13.29 -4.78
C GLU A 86 -20.66 -13.01 -4.16
N ILE A 87 -20.45 -13.40 -2.90
CA ILE A 87 -19.17 -13.24 -2.21
C ILE A 87 -18.06 -14.02 -2.92
N SER A 88 -18.31 -15.29 -3.27
CA SER A 88 -17.30 -16.13 -3.92
C SER A 88 -16.88 -15.56 -5.28
N VAL A 89 -17.83 -15.14 -6.11
CA VAL A 89 -17.54 -14.54 -7.41
C VAL A 89 -16.86 -13.17 -7.23
N CYS A 90 -17.29 -12.35 -6.27
CA CYS A 90 -16.61 -11.09 -5.94
C CYS A 90 -15.14 -11.31 -5.60
N MET A 91 -14.83 -12.30 -4.74
CA MET A 91 -13.46 -12.62 -4.36
C MET A 91 -12.62 -13.02 -5.57
N LEU A 92 -13.12 -13.93 -6.42
CA LEU A 92 -12.40 -14.36 -7.62
C LEU A 92 -12.16 -13.21 -8.61
N LEU A 93 -13.15 -12.33 -8.80
CA LEU A 93 -13.00 -11.16 -9.65
C LEU A 93 -12.00 -10.17 -9.06
N LEU A 94 -12.03 -9.95 -7.75
CA LEU A 94 -11.09 -9.07 -7.06
C LEU A 94 -9.65 -9.61 -7.20
N ASP A 95 -9.45 -10.91 -7.00
CA ASP A 95 -8.14 -11.56 -7.18
C ASP A 95 -7.63 -11.38 -8.61
N LEU A 96 -8.51 -11.56 -9.61
CA LEU A 96 -8.15 -11.34 -11.01
C LEU A 96 -7.76 -9.88 -11.29
N VAL A 97 -8.51 -8.92 -10.73
CA VAL A 97 -8.19 -7.49 -10.85
C VAL A 97 -6.85 -7.18 -10.19
N ILE A 98 -6.59 -7.69 -9.00
CA ILE A 98 -5.33 -7.50 -8.29
C ILE A 98 -4.16 -8.15 -9.06
N TYR A 99 -4.37 -9.33 -9.63
CA TYR A 99 -3.37 -9.99 -10.48
C TYR A 99 -2.99 -9.12 -11.68
N TRP A 100 -3.98 -8.60 -12.41
CA TRP A 100 -3.71 -7.72 -13.56
C TRP A 100 -3.11 -6.40 -13.14
N GLN A 101 -3.55 -5.82 -12.02
CA GLN A 101 -2.94 -4.63 -11.43
C GLN A 101 -1.45 -4.86 -11.17
N HIS A 102 -1.10 -5.97 -10.52
CA HIS A 102 0.29 -6.35 -10.26
C HIS A 102 1.08 -6.54 -11.56
N ARG A 103 0.50 -7.23 -12.55
CA ARG A 103 1.14 -7.38 -13.86
C ARG A 103 1.38 -6.03 -14.54
N LEU A 104 0.43 -5.10 -14.49
CA LEU A 104 0.58 -3.74 -15.01
C LEU A 104 1.69 -2.97 -14.28
N PHE A 105 1.82 -3.16 -12.97
CA PHE A 105 2.95 -2.63 -12.20
C PHE A 105 4.30 -3.16 -12.68
N HIS A 106 4.35 -4.35 -13.28
CA HIS A 106 5.57 -4.91 -13.85
C HIS A 106 5.78 -4.58 -15.34
N THR A 107 4.75 -4.18 -16.08
CA THR A 107 4.86 -3.94 -17.53
C THR A 107 4.86 -2.46 -17.91
N VAL A 108 4.21 -1.59 -17.13
CA VAL A 108 4.10 -0.15 -17.42
C VAL A 108 5.25 0.61 -16.73
N PRO A 109 6.12 1.33 -17.45
CA PRO A 109 7.32 1.95 -16.87
C PRO A 109 7.03 2.91 -15.71
N LEU A 110 5.97 3.72 -15.81
CA LEU A 110 5.60 4.64 -14.72
C LEU A 110 5.19 3.88 -13.46
N LEU A 111 4.36 2.85 -13.60
CA LEU A 111 3.88 2.04 -12.49
C LEU A 111 5.02 1.22 -11.87
N TRP A 112 5.90 0.69 -12.70
CA TRP A 112 7.11 0.00 -12.27
C TRP A 112 7.98 0.86 -11.35
N ARG A 113 8.10 2.17 -11.62
CA ARG A 113 8.91 3.06 -10.76
C ARG A 113 8.43 3.10 -9.32
N PHE A 114 7.12 2.93 -9.09
CA PHE A 114 6.54 2.83 -7.76
C PHE A 114 6.60 1.40 -7.22
N HIS A 115 6.43 0.39 -8.07
CA HIS A 115 6.37 -1.01 -7.63
C HIS A 115 7.73 -1.62 -7.33
N GLN A 116 8.79 -1.21 -8.04
CA GLN A 116 10.15 -1.73 -7.84
C GLN A 116 10.66 -1.55 -6.40
N MET A 117 10.13 -0.59 -5.63
CA MET A 117 10.49 -0.41 -4.22
C MET A 117 10.09 -1.62 -3.36
N HIS A 118 9.00 -2.30 -3.73
CA HIS A 118 8.54 -3.52 -3.05
C HIS A 118 9.48 -4.69 -3.34
N HIS A 119 10.10 -4.67 -4.52
CA HIS A 119 11.13 -5.61 -4.96
C HIS A 119 12.55 -5.18 -4.58
N ALA A 120 12.70 -4.13 -3.75
CA ALA A 120 13.98 -3.77 -3.16
C ALA A 120 14.26 -4.77 -2.03
N ASP A 121 14.77 -5.97 -2.29
CA ASP A 121 16.06 -6.24 -2.93
C ASP A 121 16.11 -7.72 -3.37
N SER A 122 16.44 -8.04 -4.63
CA SER A 122 16.68 -9.43 -5.05
C SER A 122 18.07 -9.96 -4.65
N HIS A 123 18.92 -9.13 -4.04
CA HIS A 123 20.30 -9.40 -3.65
C HIS A 123 20.57 -9.18 -2.15
N MET A 124 19.56 -8.97 -1.29
CA MET A 124 19.75 -8.97 0.18
C MET A 124 19.84 -10.38 0.77
N ASP A 125 19.50 -11.41 -0.01
CA ASP A 125 19.53 -12.81 0.41
C ASP A 125 20.85 -13.55 0.04
N THR A 126 21.93 -12.82 -0.30
CA THR A 126 23.27 -13.40 -0.51
C THR A 126 24.36 -12.62 0.20
#